data_AF-A0A5B1B2L5-F1
#
_entry.id   AF-A0A5B1B2L5-F1
#
_cell.length_a   1.000
_cell.length_b   1.000
_cell.length_c   1.000
_cell.angle_alpha   90.00
_cell.angle_beta   90.00
_cell.angle_gamma   90.00
#
_symmetry.space_group_name_H-M   'P 1'
#
loop_
_entity.id
_entity.type
_entity.pdbx_description
1 polymer ?
#
loop_
_entity_poly.entity_id
_entity_poly.type
_entity_poly.pdbx_seq_one_letter_code
_entity_poly.pdbx_strand_id
1 'polypeptide(L)'
;WGIGNSGNSYNTGIGNSGDANTGLFNSGIANTGIANAGNYNTGSYNPGNSNTGGFNIGQYNTGYLNSGNYNTGLANSGNVNTGVLITGNFNNGFLWRGDNQGLLFGSPGFGNSTTVPSSGFFNSGAGSASGFLNVGANNSGFFNSSLGSIGNSGFANTGVLESGLLNSGNTISGLLNTSLVAITTPAFISGVLNSGNNLAGFFRGPISINIGFANQGAGNILANANIGDRNFLGSGNIGDLNILGSANLGSYNILGSANVGSQNLGSANIGNLNLGSANIGAYNFGSANIGNYNAGVGNLGLYNIGRANLGNYNIGFANAGNFNQGLANAGSDNIGFGNTGN
;
A
#
# COMPACT_ATOMS: atom_id res chain seq x y z
N TRP A 1 18.82 -3.20 -23.18
CA TRP A 1 17.61 -2.58 -23.78
C TRP A 1 17.74 -1.06 -23.77
N GLY A 2 17.20 -0.34 -24.74
CA GLY A 2 17.26 1.14 -24.79
C GLY A 2 18.19 1.70 -25.87
N ILE A 3 18.45 3.01 -25.84
CA ILE A 3 18.93 3.81 -26.99
C ILE A 3 20.40 4.22 -26.81
N GLY A 4 21.23 4.02 -27.84
CA GLY A 4 22.60 4.56 -27.86
C GLY A 4 23.56 3.94 -26.84
N ASN A 5 23.32 2.70 -26.41
CA ASN A 5 24.25 1.99 -25.54
C ASN A 5 25.37 1.31 -26.34
N SER A 6 26.59 1.31 -25.81
CA SER A 6 27.79 0.67 -26.41
C SER A 6 28.51 -0.23 -25.37
N GLY A 7 29.30 -1.23 -25.82
CA GLY A 7 29.92 -2.25 -24.94
C GLY A 7 29.22 -3.61 -24.96
N ASN A 8 29.61 -4.54 -24.08
CA ASN A 8 29.06 -5.90 -24.06
C ASN A 8 27.67 -5.96 -23.38
N SER A 9 26.88 -6.90 -23.86
CA SER A 9 25.43 -6.83 -23.97
C SER A 9 24.63 -7.01 -22.67
N TYR A 10 24.57 -6.03 -21.77
CA TYR A 10 23.53 -5.99 -20.69
C TYR A 10 23.08 -4.59 -20.28
N ASN A 11 23.51 -3.55 -21.00
CA ASN A 11 23.11 -2.18 -20.67
C ASN A 11 21.60 -1.95 -20.85
N THR A 12 20.97 -1.28 -19.89
CA THR A 12 19.56 -0.90 -19.91
C THR A 12 19.40 0.61 -19.72
N GLY A 13 18.76 1.31 -20.68
CA GLY A 13 18.54 2.77 -20.62
C GLY A 13 19.16 3.50 -21.80
N ILE A 14 19.70 4.71 -21.60
CA ILE A 14 20.15 5.60 -22.69
C ILE A 14 21.63 5.95 -22.54
N GLY A 15 22.39 5.81 -23.63
CA GLY A 15 23.75 6.38 -23.73
C GLY A 15 24.80 5.73 -22.84
N ASN A 16 24.59 4.51 -22.34
CA ASN A 16 25.55 3.85 -21.46
C ASN A 16 26.69 3.20 -22.26
N SER A 17 27.90 3.24 -21.73
CA SER A 17 29.12 2.60 -22.29
C SER A 17 29.70 1.58 -21.32
N GLY A 18 30.18 0.44 -21.82
CA GLY A 18 30.70 -0.67 -21.00
C GLY A 18 29.63 -1.75 -20.78
N ASP A 19 29.59 -2.34 -19.58
CA ASP A 19 28.85 -3.60 -19.35
C ASP A 19 27.85 -3.48 -18.18
N ALA A 20 26.65 -4.06 -18.34
CA ALA A 20 25.64 -4.22 -17.29
C ALA A 20 25.18 -2.92 -16.57
N ASN A 21 25.28 -1.77 -17.21
CA ASN A 21 24.82 -0.50 -16.63
C ASN A 21 23.31 -0.30 -16.80
N THR A 22 22.65 0.29 -15.80
CA THR A 22 21.23 0.65 -15.84
C THR A 22 21.04 2.15 -15.63
N GLY A 23 20.41 2.85 -16.56
CA GLY A 23 20.08 4.28 -16.44
C GLY A 23 20.59 5.11 -17.61
N LEU A 24 21.14 6.29 -17.34
CA LEU A 24 21.49 7.30 -18.34
C LEU A 24 22.99 7.62 -18.32
N PHE A 25 23.66 7.54 -19.47
CA PHE A 25 25.03 8.04 -19.69
C PHE A 25 26.10 7.48 -18.73
N ASN A 26 25.91 6.28 -18.19
CA ASN A 26 26.92 5.65 -17.34
C ASN A 26 28.05 5.05 -18.18
N SER A 27 29.27 5.09 -17.67
CA SER A 27 30.45 4.50 -18.30
C SER A 27 31.18 3.56 -17.34
N GLY A 28 31.37 2.31 -17.74
CA GLY A 28 32.10 1.27 -16.98
C GLY A 28 31.23 0.04 -16.75
N ILE A 29 31.31 -0.57 -15.56
CA ILE A 29 30.66 -1.85 -15.26
C ILE A 29 29.62 -1.69 -14.15
N ALA A 30 28.41 -2.23 -14.36
CA ALA A 30 27.38 -2.41 -13.34
C ALA A 30 26.99 -1.15 -12.56
N ASN A 31 26.99 0.02 -13.21
CA ASN A 31 26.50 1.25 -12.60
C ASN A 31 24.97 1.35 -12.73
N THR A 32 24.31 1.89 -11.71
CA THR A 32 22.87 2.21 -11.73
C THR A 32 22.64 3.70 -11.49
N GLY A 33 21.96 4.39 -12.41
CA GLY A 33 21.57 5.79 -12.26
C GLY A 33 22.05 6.68 -13.40
N ILE A 34 22.62 7.86 -13.12
CA ILE A 34 22.88 8.90 -14.13
C ILE A 34 24.35 9.33 -14.15
N ALA A 35 25.00 9.28 -15.30
CA ALA A 35 26.32 9.86 -15.56
C ALA A 35 27.41 9.43 -14.57
N ASN A 36 27.38 8.17 -14.12
CA ASN A 36 28.47 7.61 -13.31
C ASN A 36 29.62 7.16 -14.22
N ALA A 37 30.86 7.34 -13.76
CA ALA A 37 32.05 6.92 -14.49
C ALA A 37 32.91 6.02 -13.59
N GLY A 38 33.24 4.82 -14.08
CA GLY A 38 33.90 3.76 -13.30
C GLY A 38 32.94 2.61 -13.03
N ASN A 39 33.12 1.86 -11.95
CA ASN A 39 32.41 0.59 -11.76
C ASN A 39 31.57 0.55 -10.48
N TYR A 40 30.44 -0.17 -10.51
CA TYR A 40 29.60 -0.49 -9.36
C TYR A 40 29.02 0.73 -8.61
N ASN A 41 28.85 1.87 -9.27
CA ASN A 41 28.27 3.05 -8.64
C ASN A 41 26.74 3.03 -8.71
N THR A 42 26.08 3.52 -7.66
CA THR A 42 24.62 3.71 -7.61
C THR A 42 24.28 5.18 -7.34
N GLY A 43 23.41 5.79 -8.15
CA GLY A 43 23.00 7.19 -8.05
C GLY A 43 23.54 8.03 -9.20
N SER A 44 24.03 9.25 -8.95
CA SER A 44 24.29 10.21 -10.03
C SER A 44 25.66 10.90 -9.96
N TYR A 45 26.34 11.06 -11.10
CA TYR A 45 27.60 11.81 -11.21
C TYR A 45 28.69 11.34 -10.23
N ASN A 46 28.91 10.03 -10.11
CA ASN A 46 29.97 9.50 -9.25
C ASN A 46 31.16 9.01 -10.10
N PRO A 47 32.25 9.79 -10.24
CA PRO A 47 33.53 9.30 -10.78
C PRO A 47 34.29 8.41 -9.78
N GLY A 48 34.69 7.23 -10.25
CA GLY A 48 35.43 6.22 -9.48
C GLY A 48 34.59 4.96 -9.27
N ASN A 49 34.81 4.24 -8.17
CA ASN A 49 34.23 2.89 -8.00
C ASN A 49 33.41 2.75 -6.71
N SER A 50 32.33 1.98 -6.78
CA SER A 50 31.54 1.54 -5.62
C SER A 50 30.96 2.70 -4.78
N ASN A 51 30.68 3.85 -5.39
CA ASN A 51 30.04 4.97 -4.69
C ASN A 51 28.51 4.85 -4.72
N THR A 52 27.84 5.31 -3.66
CA THR A 52 26.38 5.37 -3.56
C THR A 52 25.92 6.79 -3.25
N GLY A 53 24.94 7.32 -3.99
CA GLY A 53 24.43 8.69 -3.83
C GLY A 53 24.85 9.59 -5.00
N GLY A 54 25.29 10.83 -4.74
CA GLY A 54 25.55 11.78 -5.83
C GLY A 54 26.81 12.62 -5.73
N PHE A 55 27.45 12.92 -6.87
CA PHE A 55 28.62 13.80 -6.95
C PHE A 55 29.81 13.35 -6.09
N ASN A 56 30.00 12.04 -5.91
CA ASN A 56 31.13 11.52 -5.16
C ASN A 56 32.32 11.20 -6.08
N ILE A 57 33.51 11.69 -5.73
CA ILE A 57 34.75 11.46 -6.45
C ILE A 57 35.64 10.53 -5.62
N GLY A 58 36.07 9.42 -6.20
CA GLY A 58 36.94 8.42 -5.56
C GLY A 58 36.23 7.09 -5.37
N GLN A 59 36.50 6.38 -4.27
CA GLN A 59 36.00 5.01 -4.08
C GLN A 59 35.22 4.83 -2.78
N TYR A 60 34.19 3.99 -2.82
CA TYR A 60 33.43 3.55 -1.63
C TYR A 60 32.79 4.68 -0.80
N ASN A 61 32.47 5.81 -1.42
CA ASN A 61 31.77 6.89 -0.73
C ASN A 61 30.26 6.67 -0.75
N THR A 62 29.58 7.02 0.35
CA THR A 62 28.11 6.98 0.46
C THR A 62 27.57 8.36 0.84
N GLY A 63 26.59 8.88 0.11
CA GLY A 63 25.98 10.18 0.33
C GLY A 63 26.26 11.15 -0.81
N TYR A 64 26.51 12.43 -0.52
CA TYR A 64 26.60 13.47 -1.54
C TYR A 64 27.88 14.31 -1.44
N LEU A 65 28.45 14.69 -2.58
CA LEU A 65 29.57 15.65 -2.69
C LEU A 65 30.85 15.21 -1.95
N ASN A 66 31.07 13.91 -1.72
CA ASN A 66 32.27 13.44 -1.03
C ASN A 66 33.44 13.26 -2.01
N SER A 67 34.64 13.71 -1.62
CA SER A 67 35.88 13.54 -2.37
C SER A 67 36.91 12.75 -1.57
N GLY A 68 37.57 11.77 -2.21
CA GLY A 68 38.48 10.82 -1.58
C GLY A 68 37.81 9.45 -1.43
N ASN A 69 38.19 8.65 -0.42
CA ASN A 69 37.71 7.28 -0.30
C ASN A 69 37.02 6.99 1.04
N TYR A 70 36.03 6.09 1.04
CA TYR A 70 35.34 5.60 2.25
C TYR A 70 34.65 6.67 3.09
N ASN A 71 34.20 7.77 2.49
CA ASN A 71 33.44 8.79 3.22
C ASN A 71 31.94 8.48 3.21
N THR A 72 31.27 8.71 4.33
CA THR A 72 29.81 8.61 4.47
C THR A 72 29.23 9.95 4.91
N GLY A 73 28.29 10.51 4.14
CA GLY A 73 27.56 11.72 4.50
C GLY A 73 27.61 12.80 3.41
N LEU A 74 27.75 14.07 3.80
CA LEU A 74 27.61 15.22 2.88
C LEU A 74 28.87 16.08 2.85
N ALA A 75 29.43 16.28 1.67
CA ALA A 75 30.51 17.22 1.42
C ALA A 75 31.77 16.98 2.29
N ASN A 76 32.19 15.72 2.42
CA ASN A 76 33.44 15.38 3.10
C ASN A 76 34.60 15.26 2.11
N SER A 77 35.77 15.79 2.46
CA SER A 77 37.00 15.72 1.68
C SER A 77 38.12 15.04 2.48
N GLY A 78 38.69 13.97 1.93
CA GLY A 78 39.71 13.13 2.56
C GLY A 78 39.24 11.69 2.61
N ASN A 79 39.72 10.88 3.57
CA ASN A 79 39.38 9.46 3.63
C ASN A 79 38.75 9.05 4.97
N VAL A 80 37.83 8.08 4.92
CA VAL A 80 37.25 7.42 6.11
C VAL A 80 36.50 8.40 7.03
N ASN A 81 35.83 9.41 6.47
CA ASN A 81 35.03 10.34 7.28
C ASN A 81 33.55 9.94 7.32
N THR A 82 32.90 10.04 8.47
CA THR A 82 31.44 9.93 8.57
C THR A 82 30.83 11.22 9.12
N GLY A 83 30.14 11.98 8.29
CA GLY A 83 29.67 13.29 8.75
C GLY A 83 29.29 14.28 7.66
N VAL A 84 29.32 15.55 8.02
CA VAL A 84 29.00 16.65 7.10
C VAL A 84 30.09 17.73 7.15
N LEU A 85 30.51 18.19 5.98
CA LEU A 85 31.47 19.30 5.82
C LEU A 85 32.80 19.05 6.55
N ILE A 86 33.35 17.84 6.44
CA ILE A 86 34.63 17.47 7.03
C ILE A 86 35.76 17.63 6.02
N THR A 87 36.90 18.17 6.45
CA THR A 87 38.19 18.03 5.77
C THR A 87 39.17 17.28 6.66
N GLY A 88 39.90 16.30 6.13
CA GLY A 88 40.83 15.46 6.88
C GLY A 88 40.49 13.98 6.76
N ASN A 89 41.08 13.12 7.58
CA ASN A 89 40.87 11.68 7.56
C ASN A 89 40.38 11.13 8.90
N PHE A 90 39.64 10.02 8.87
CA PHE A 90 39.20 9.28 10.06
C PHE A 90 38.33 10.10 11.03
N ASN A 91 37.52 11.03 10.54
CA ASN A 91 36.69 11.87 11.39
C ASN A 91 35.22 11.43 11.43
N ASN A 92 34.55 11.65 12.56
CA ASN A 92 33.10 11.51 12.69
C ASN A 92 32.47 12.83 13.18
N GLY A 93 31.40 13.31 12.54
CA GLY A 93 30.63 14.47 13.03
C GLY A 93 30.48 15.59 12.00
N PHE A 94 30.71 16.84 12.42
CA PHE A 94 30.38 18.03 11.62
C PHE A 94 31.52 19.04 11.66
N LEU A 95 31.84 19.63 10.50
CA LEU A 95 32.74 20.80 10.40
C LEU A 95 34.17 20.57 10.92
N TRP A 96 34.64 19.32 10.91
CA TRP A 96 36.01 18.99 11.30
C TRP A 96 37.01 19.39 10.22
N ARG A 97 38.19 19.85 10.64
CA ARG A 97 39.27 20.24 9.72
C ARG A 97 40.58 19.46 9.88
N GLY A 98 40.72 18.70 10.98
CA GLY A 98 41.89 17.86 11.26
C GLY A 98 41.59 16.39 11.03
N ASP A 99 42.55 15.53 11.35
CA ASP A 99 42.37 14.08 11.32
C ASP A 99 41.94 13.57 12.70
N ASN A 100 41.23 12.44 12.74
CA ASN A 100 40.82 11.75 13.97
C ASN A 100 39.96 12.58 14.94
N GLN A 101 39.00 13.33 14.42
CA GLN A 101 38.08 14.17 15.19
C GLN A 101 36.72 13.52 15.36
N GLY A 102 36.11 13.72 16.53
CA GLY A 102 34.78 13.22 16.86
C GLY A 102 34.65 11.69 16.96
N LEU A 103 35.77 10.97 17.12
CA LEU A 103 35.74 9.55 17.48
C LEU A 103 35.21 9.41 18.91
N LEU A 104 33.94 9.05 19.04
CA LEU A 104 33.40 8.52 20.30
C LEU A 104 33.66 7.01 20.31
N PHE A 105 34.52 6.56 21.23
CA PHE A 105 34.88 5.16 21.46
C PHE A 105 35.57 4.43 20.29
N GLY A 106 36.17 5.15 19.34
CA GLY A 106 36.94 4.54 18.26
C GLY A 106 36.13 3.75 17.22
N SER A 107 34.79 3.89 17.24
CA SER A 107 33.88 3.21 16.33
C SER A 107 33.37 4.19 15.25
N PRO A 108 33.14 3.77 13.99
CA PRO A 108 32.56 4.63 12.95
C PRO A 108 31.18 5.20 13.33
N GLY A 109 30.81 6.31 12.68
CA GLY A 109 29.49 6.95 12.86
C GLY A 109 29.35 7.83 14.10
N PHE A 110 28.20 8.51 14.20
CA PHE A 110 27.91 9.47 15.26
C PHE A 110 26.82 8.92 16.19
N GLY A 111 27.12 8.80 17.48
CA GLY A 111 26.15 8.35 18.48
C GLY A 111 25.71 6.89 18.32
N ASN A 112 26.44 6.09 17.53
CA ASN A 112 26.18 4.65 17.42
C ASN A 112 26.54 3.96 18.74
N SER A 113 25.63 3.13 19.25
CA SER A 113 25.80 2.28 20.43
C SER A 113 25.71 0.81 20.01
N THR A 114 26.65 0.38 19.17
CA THR A 114 26.67 -0.96 18.57
C THR A 114 27.89 -1.77 18.99
N THR A 115 27.76 -3.10 19.07
CA THR A 115 28.89 -3.99 19.44
C THR A 115 29.88 -4.23 18.30
N VAL A 116 29.44 -4.13 17.05
CA VAL A 116 30.25 -4.18 15.83
C VAL A 116 30.22 -2.80 15.16
N PRO A 117 31.33 -2.35 14.50
CA PRO A 117 31.36 -1.09 13.77
C PRO A 117 30.12 -0.87 12.90
N SER A 118 29.51 0.32 13.03
CA SER A 118 28.36 0.75 12.25
C SER A 118 28.61 2.16 11.77
N SER A 119 28.13 2.56 10.59
CA SER A 119 28.23 3.93 10.08
C SER A 119 26.92 4.70 10.30
N GLY A 120 26.88 5.98 9.95
CA GLY A 120 25.68 6.81 10.09
C GLY A 120 25.45 7.31 11.52
N PHE A 121 24.18 7.38 11.96
CA PHE A 121 23.77 8.10 13.16
C PHE A 121 22.86 7.27 14.07
N PHE A 122 23.20 7.20 15.34
CA PHE A 122 22.36 6.65 16.42
C PHE A 122 21.85 5.22 16.21
N ASN A 123 22.62 4.38 15.51
CA ASN A 123 22.32 2.95 15.41
C ASN A 123 22.64 2.26 16.74
N SER A 124 21.92 1.19 17.09
CA SER A 124 22.10 0.47 18.36
C SER A 124 21.99 -1.04 18.19
N GLY A 125 22.50 -1.81 19.17
CA GLY A 125 22.42 -3.27 19.18
C GLY A 125 23.67 -3.95 18.62
N ALA A 126 23.50 -5.03 17.87
CA ALA A 126 24.61 -5.86 17.41
C ALA A 126 25.58 -5.12 16.45
N GLY A 127 25.07 -4.20 15.62
CA GLY A 127 25.88 -3.39 14.71
C GLY A 127 26.00 -3.97 13.31
N SER A 128 27.08 -3.62 12.59
CA SER A 128 27.13 -3.77 11.12
C SER A 128 25.97 -3.01 10.44
N ALA A 129 25.60 -1.86 11.02
CA ALA A 129 24.49 -1.05 10.53
C ALA A 129 24.98 0.19 9.77
N SER A 130 24.12 0.73 8.91
CA SER A 130 24.35 2.01 8.22
C SER A 130 23.05 2.83 8.12
N GLY A 131 23.17 4.15 8.14
CA GLY A 131 22.01 5.06 8.10
C GLY A 131 21.62 5.55 9.49
N PHE A 132 20.32 5.66 9.77
CA PHE A 132 19.80 6.39 10.94
C PHE A 132 18.91 5.52 11.82
N LEU A 133 19.20 5.49 13.11
CA LEU A 133 18.32 4.92 14.15
C LEU A 133 17.91 3.47 13.90
N ASN A 134 18.77 2.67 13.28
CA ASN A 134 18.51 1.22 13.17
C ASN A 134 18.84 0.50 14.47
N VAL A 135 18.12 -0.59 14.76
CA VAL A 135 18.28 -1.41 15.96
C VAL A 135 18.57 -2.86 15.56
N GLY A 136 19.68 -3.42 16.06
CA GLY A 136 20.07 -4.82 15.83
C GLY A 136 21.25 -4.99 14.88
N ALA A 137 21.27 -6.09 14.11
CA ALA A 137 22.38 -6.50 13.25
C ALA A 137 22.11 -6.18 11.76
N ASN A 138 23.16 -5.85 11.01
CA ASN A 138 23.18 -5.87 9.54
C ASN A 138 22.12 -4.99 8.85
N ASN A 139 21.67 -3.91 9.50
CA ASN A 139 20.62 -3.04 8.98
C ASN A 139 21.17 -1.92 8.09
N SER A 140 20.39 -1.50 7.10
CA SER A 140 20.70 -0.31 6.29
C SER A 140 19.46 0.56 6.07
N GLY A 141 19.63 1.88 6.09
CA GLY A 141 18.55 2.84 5.89
C GLY A 141 18.07 3.48 7.20
N PHE A 142 16.76 3.54 7.43
CA PHE A 142 16.15 4.34 8.48
C PHE A 142 15.23 3.50 9.36
N PHE A 143 15.41 3.56 10.68
CA PHE A 143 14.49 2.99 11.68
C PHE A 143 14.22 1.47 11.55
N ASN A 144 15.09 0.72 10.88
CA ASN A 144 14.88 -0.72 10.75
C ASN A 144 15.24 -1.42 12.07
N SER A 145 14.45 -2.43 12.44
CA SER A 145 14.64 -3.26 13.62
C SER A 145 14.83 -4.71 13.20
N SER A 146 16.03 -5.24 13.34
CA SER A 146 16.31 -6.65 13.03
C SER A 146 16.18 -7.50 14.29
N LEU A 147 15.45 -8.61 14.21
CA LEU A 147 15.24 -9.55 15.33
C LEU A 147 16.15 -10.79 15.27
N GLY A 148 17.08 -10.85 14.32
CA GLY A 148 18.00 -11.98 14.13
C GLY A 148 19.34 -11.53 13.57
N SER A 149 20.19 -12.49 13.20
CA SER A 149 21.54 -12.21 12.66
C SER A 149 21.53 -11.69 11.23
N ILE A 150 20.40 -11.78 10.50
CA ILE A 150 20.25 -11.27 9.14
C ILE A 150 19.43 -9.98 9.24
N GLY A 151 19.97 -8.89 8.70
CA GLY A 151 19.39 -7.56 8.84
C GLY A 151 18.40 -7.20 7.75
N ASN A 152 17.91 -5.96 7.84
CA ASN A 152 16.88 -5.39 6.99
C ASN A 152 17.41 -4.17 6.24
N SER A 153 16.74 -3.79 5.15
CA SER A 153 17.08 -2.60 4.35
C SER A 153 15.87 -1.72 4.05
N GLY A 154 16.05 -0.40 4.02
CA GLY A 154 14.99 0.55 3.66
C GLY A 154 14.48 1.34 4.86
N PHE A 155 13.16 1.44 5.04
CA PHE A 155 12.55 2.29 6.07
C PHE A 155 11.60 1.49 6.97
N ALA A 156 11.89 1.52 8.28
CA ALA A 156 11.03 1.00 9.35
C ALA A 156 10.55 -0.45 9.18
N ASN A 157 11.41 -1.30 8.61
CA ASN A 157 11.13 -2.74 8.55
C ASN A 157 11.48 -3.40 9.89
N THR A 158 10.63 -4.32 10.36
CA THR A 158 10.80 -5.03 11.64
C THR A 158 10.79 -6.53 11.43
N GLY A 159 11.96 -7.16 11.48
CA GLY A 159 12.03 -8.57 11.15
C GLY A 159 13.40 -9.10 10.83
N VAL A 160 13.47 -10.05 9.90
CA VAL A 160 14.71 -10.70 9.45
C VAL A 160 14.67 -10.86 7.92
N LEU A 161 15.71 -10.45 7.21
CA LEU A 161 15.77 -10.54 5.74
C LEU A 161 14.62 -9.78 5.08
N GLU A 162 14.52 -8.48 5.39
CA GLU A 162 13.49 -7.61 4.83
C GLU A 162 14.07 -6.47 3.98
N SER A 163 13.29 -6.01 3.02
CA SER A 163 13.62 -4.82 2.21
C SER A 163 12.40 -3.97 1.87
N GLY A 164 12.54 -2.65 1.85
CA GLY A 164 11.48 -1.73 1.43
C GLY A 164 10.96 -0.85 2.56
N LEU A 165 9.64 -0.66 2.64
CA LEU A 165 9.00 0.29 3.55
C LEU A 165 7.97 -0.42 4.44
N LEU A 166 8.16 -0.34 5.77
CA LEU A 166 7.20 -0.77 6.79
C LEU A 166 6.77 -2.24 6.68
N ASN A 167 7.72 -3.14 6.38
CA ASN A 167 7.44 -4.58 6.40
C ASN A 167 7.65 -5.16 7.81
N SER A 168 6.98 -6.28 8.10
CA SER A 168 7.10 -6.99 9.38
C SER A 168 7.05 -8.51 9.21
N GLY A 169 8.07 -9.22 9.67
CA GLY A 169 8.22 -10.68 9.48
C GLY A 169 9.58 -11.14 8.94
N ASN A 170 9.57 -12.13 8.04
CA ASN A 170 10.79 -12.78 7.55
C ASN A 170 10.72 -13.02 6.03
N THR A 171 11.80 -12.69 5.31
CA THR A 171 11.88 -12.87 3.85
C THR A 171 10.78 -12.10 3.12
N ILE A 172 10.79 -10.78 3.31
CA ILE A 172 9.75 -9.86 2.81
C ILE A 172 10.39 -8.72 2.02
N SER A 173 9.75 -8.33 0.92
CA SER A 173 10.10 -7.13 0.15
C SER A 173 8.89 -6.28 -0.19
N GLY A 174 9.07 -4.97 -0.35
CA GLY A 174 8.03 -4.05 -0.83
C GLY A 174 7.48 -3.11 0.24
N LEU A 175 6.18 -2.85 0.24
CA LEU A 175 5.51 -1.84 1.06
C LEU A 175 4.44 -2.44 1.97
N LEU A 176 4.52 -2.17 3.27
CA LEU A 176 3.47 -2.47 4.26
C LEU A 176 3.03 -3.95 4.26
N ASN A 177 3.97 -4.87 4.08
CA ASN A 177 3.66 -6.29 4.11
C ASN A 177 3.89 -6.89 5.50
N THR A 178 3.03 -7.81 5.91
CA THR A 178 3.06 -8.45 7.24
C THR A 178 3.05 -9.97 7.12
N SER A 179 3.96 -10.64 7.80
CA SER A 179 3.95 -12.10 7.94
C SER A 179 2.90 -12.57 8.96
N LEU A 180 2.19 -13.65 8.65
CA LEU A 180 1.40 -14.40 9.63
C LEU A 180 2.08 -15.70 10.11
N VAL A 181 3.30 -15.98 9.65
CA VAL A 181 4.14 -17.05 10.17
C VAL A 181 5.18 -16.49 11.15
N ALA A 182 5.68 -17.36 12.03
CA ALA A 182 6.67 -17.00 13.03
C ALA A 182 7.92 -16.36 12.40
N ILE A 183 8.58 -15.47 13.14
CA ILE A 183 9.76 -14.73 12.66
C ILE A 183 10.93 -15.63 12.24
N THR A 184 10.96 -16.87 12.72
CA THR A 184 11.94 -17.89 12.36
C THR A 184 11.64 -18.61 11.04
N THR A 185 10.46 -18.40 10.46
CA THR A 185 9.99 -19.06 9.25
C THR A 185 9.93 -18.06 8.10
N PRO A 186 10.59 -18.31 6.95
CA PRO A 186 10.47 -17.47 5.76
C PRO A 186 9.02 -17.33 5.30
N ALA A 187 8.53 -16.09 5.18
CA ALA A 187 7.17 -15.81 4.76
C ALA A 187 7.03 -15.64 3.24
N PHE A 188 8.13 -15.36 2.51
CA PHE A 188 8.13 -15.15 1.06
C PHE A 188 7.03 -14.19 0.58
N ILE A 189 7.10 -12.93 1.03
CA ILE A 189 6.11 -11.90 0.68
C ILE A 189 6.75 -10.80 -0.18
N SER A 190 6.06 -10.37 -1.22
CA SER A 190 6.47 -9.24 -2.07
C SER A 190 5.30 -8.36 -2.53
N GLY A 191 5.55 -7.08 -2.79
CA GLY A 191 4.55 -6.15 -3.32
C GLY A 191 4.02 -5.18 -2.27
N VAL A 192 2.72 -4.91 -2.26
CA VAL A 192 2.12 -3.85 -1.43
C VAL A 192 0.95 -4.38 -0.60
N LEU A 193 0.97 -4.12 0.71
CA LEU A 193 -0.15 -4.38 1.62
C LEU A 193 -0.60 -5.85 1.65
N ASN A 194 0.35 -6.79 1.53
CA ASN A 194 0.05 -8.21 1.65
C ASN A 194 0.25 -8.69 3.10
N SER A 195 -0.63 -9.56 3.57
CA SER A 195 -0.60 -10.13 4.91
C SER A 195 -0.72 -11.66 4.84
N GLY A 196 0.28 -12.41 5.26
CA GLY A 196 0.23 -13.88 5.19
C GLY A 196 1.58 -14.57 5.00
N ASN A 197 1.63 -15.54 4.09
CA ASN A 197 2.85 -16.19 3.59
C ASN A 197 2.67 -16.60 2.12
N ASN A 198 3.77 -16.68 1.37
CA ASN A 198 3.82 -17.01 -0.06
C ASN A 198 2.91 -16.11 -0.90
N LEU A 199 3.02 -14.79 -0.69
CA LEU A 199 2.19 -13.79 -1.35
C LEU A 199 3.02 -12.84 -2.20
N ALA A 200 2.57 -12.55 -3.42
CA ALA A 200 3.08 -11.47 -4.26
C ALA A 200 1.92 -10.62 -4.80
N GLY A 201 2.12 -9.32 -4.99
CA GLY A 201 1.15 -8.43 -5.61
C GLY A 201 0.61 -7.35 -4.68
N PHE A 202 -0.67 -7.01 -4.80
CA PHE A 202 -1.32 -5.93 -4.05
C PHE A 202 -2.48 -6.48 -3.21
N PHE A 203 -2.57 -6.09 -1.94
CA PHE A 203 -3.71 -6.35 -1.06
C PHE A 203 -4.07 -7.84 -0.89
N ARG A 204 -3.08 -8.75 -0.86
CA ARG A 204 -3.35 -10.18 -0.68
C ARG A 204 -3.40 -10.62 0.78
N GLY A 205 -4.18 -11.67 1.02
CA GLY A 205 -4.36 -12.27 2.34
C GLY A 205 -5.27 -11.44 3.27
N PRO A 206 -5.29 -11.73 4.58
CA PRO A 206 -6.17 -11.04 5.52
C PRO A 206 -5.75 -9.58 5.70
N ILE A 207 -6.55 -8.65 5.20
CA ILE A 207 -6.26 -7.22 5.31
C ILE A 207 -6.47 -6.78 6.76
N SER A 208 -5.38 -6.50 7.48
CA SER A 208 -5.39 -5.99 8.86
C SER A 208 -5.25 -4.46 8.94
N ILE A 209 -5.13 -3.80 7.79
CA ILE A 209 -4.79 -2.38 7.68
C ILE A 209 -6.02 -1.58 7.29
N ASN A 210 -6.23 -0.45 7.95
CA ASN A 210 -7.15 0.59 7.51
C ASN A 210 -6.36 1.69 6.81
N ILE A 211 -6.84 2.14 5.64
CA ILE A 211 -6.35 3.33 4.95
C ILE A 211 -7.43 4.40 5.03
N GLY A 212 -7.19 5.40 5.87
CA GLY A 212 -8.12 6.50 6.15
C GLY A 212 -8.24 6.74 7.65
N PHE A 213 -9.20 7.57 8.05
CA PHE A 213 -9.29 8.09 9.42
C PHE A 213 -10.41 7.43 10.22
N ALA A 214 -10.17 7.26 11.52
CA ALA A 214 -11.18 6.85 12.50
C ALA A 214 -11.95 5.55 12.16
N ASN A 215 -11.33 4.63 11.42
CA ASN A 215 -11.93 3.31 11.18
C ASN A 215 -11.65 2.38 12.36
N GLN A 216 -12.68 1.65 12.78
CA GLN A 216 -12.61 0.54 13.72
C GLN A 216 -12.91 -0.76 12.97
N GLY A 217 -12.02 -1.75 13.11
CA GLY A 217 -12.04 -2.98 12.30
C GLY A 217 -10.81 -3.05 11.40
N ALA A 218 -10.87 -3.83 10.33
CA ALA A 218 -9.75 -4.16 9.48
C ALA A 218 -10.11 -4.09 7.99
N GLY A 219 -9.17 -3.65 7.16
CA GLY A 219 -9.37 -3.59 5.71
C GLY A 219 -10.29 -2.48 5.23
N ASN A 220 -10.53 -1.44 6.03
CA ASN A 220 -11.25 -0.27 5.53
C ASN A 220 -10.30 0.58 4.67
N ILE A 221 -10.40 0.51 3.34
CA ILE A 221 -9.44 1.12 2.41
C ILE A 221 -10.03 2.36 1.73
N LEU A 222 -9.28 3.47 1.81
CA LEU A 222 -9.66 4.78 1.29
C LEU A 222 -11.04 5.21 1.83
N ALA A 223 -11.23 5.00 3.13
CA ALA A 223 -12.51 4.97 3.79
C ALA A 223 -12.38 5.63 5.17
N ASN A 224 -13.43 6.28 5.68
CA ASN A 224 -13.35 7.02 6.95
C ASN A 224 -14.51 6.68 7.89
N ALA A 225 -14.25 6.72 9.19
CA ALA A 225 -15.26 6.61 10.24
C ALA A 225 -16.14 5.35 10.14
N ASN A 226 -15.61 4.24 9.61
CA ASN A 226 -16.35 2.98 9.53
C ASN A 226 -16.16 2.15 10.81
N ILE A 227 -17.19 1.42 11.19
CA ILE A 227 -17.14 0.37 12.21
C ILE A 227 -17.46 -0.95 11.50
N GLY A 228 -16.48 -1.85 11.44
CA GLY A 228 -16.56 -3.12 10.71
C GLY A 228 -15.40 -3.27 9.74
N ASP A 229 -15.42 -4.34 8.95
CA ASP A 229 -14.31 -4.77 8.12
C ASP A 229 -14.58 -4.55 6.63
N ARG A 230 -13.51 -4.32 5.87
CA ARG A 230 -13.52 -4.29 4.39
C ARG A 230 -14.50 -3.30 3.78
N ASN A 231 -14.73 -2.15 4.42
CA ASN A 231 -15.45 -1.04 3.79
C ASN A 231 -14.51 -0.29 2.85
N PHE A 232 -14.83 -0.28 1.56
CA PHE A 232 -13.95 0.29 0.53
C PHE A 232 -14.57 1.52 -0.09
N LEU A 233 -13.80 2.61 -0.17
CA LEU A 233 -14.23 3.86 -0.82
C LEU A 233 -15.58 4.35 -0.29
N GLY A 234 -15.77 4.29 1.04
CA GLY A 234 -17.02 4.54 1.73
C GLY A 234 -16.79 5.09 3.13
N SER A 235 -17.68 5.95 3.61
CA SER A 235 -17.54 6.56 4.93
C SER A 235 -18.75 6.34 5.82
N GLY A 236 -18.52 6.25 7.13
CA GLY A 236 -19.60 6.19 8.12
C GLY A 236 -20.45 4.93 8.06
N ASN A 237 -19.92 3.82 7.54
CA ASN A 237 -20.64 2.54 7.51
C ASN A 237 -20.51 1.82 8.86
N ILE A 238 -21.57 1.15 9.28
CA ILE A 238 -21.58 0.19 10.39
C ILE A 238 -21.92 -1.17 9.80
N GLY A 239 -20.96 -2.09 9.81
CA GLY A 239 -21.03 -3.39 9.15
C GLY A 239 -19.88 -3.58 8.17
N ASP A 240 -19.92 -4.72 7.49
CA ASP A 240 -18.79 -5.19 6.68
C ASP A 240 -19.06 -5.08 5.18
N LEU A 241 -18.01 -5.00 4.39
CA LEU A 241 -18.09 -5.14 2.93
C LEU A 241 -19.07 -4.16 2.27
N ASN A 242 -19.19 -2.93 2.80
CA ASN A 242 -19.86 -1.86 2.09
C ASN A 242 -18.87 -1.23 1.10
N ILE A 243 -19.19 -1.31 -0.19
CA ILE A 243 -18.26 -0.94 -1.27
C ILE A 243 -18.86 0.21 -2.07
N LEU A 244 -18.08 1.29 -2.24
CA LEU A 244 -18.51 2.49 -2.98
C LEU A 244 -19.82 3.06 -2.43
N GLY A 245 -19.94 3.06 -1.11
CA GLY A 245 -21.17 3.36 -0.39
C GLY A 245 -20.88 3.95 0.98
N SER A 246 -21.68 4.93 1.39
CA SER A 246 -21.51 5.61 2.68
C SER A 246 -22.78 5.52 3.52
N ALA A 247 -22.62 5.69 4.84
CA ALA A 247 -23.71 5.72 5.80
C ALA A 247 -24.63 4.48 5.78
N ASN A 248 -24.09 3.32 5.41
CA ASN A 248 -24.85 2.07 5.45
C ASN A 248 -24.81 1.48 6.87
N LEU A 249 -25.96 0.98 7.32
CA LEU A 249 -26.10 0.14 8.51
C LEU A 249 -26.44 -1.29 8.07
N GLY A 250 -25.46 -2.17 8.14
CA GLY A 250 -25.52 -3.54 7.62
C GLY A 250 -24.35 -3.83 6.69
N SER A 251 -24.35 -5.04 6.13
CA SER A 251 -23.19 -5.56 5.41
C SER A 251 -23.50 -5.81 3.93
N TYR A 252 -22.47 -5.86 3.09
CA TYR A 252 -22.60 -6.20 1.67
C TYR A 252 -23.48 -5.23 0.86
N ASN A 253 -23.55 -3.95 1.25
CA ASN A 253 -24.20 -2.94 0.39
C ASN A 253 -23.20 -2.41 -0.63
N ILE A 254 -23.54 -2.52 -1.91
CA ILE A 254 -22.63 -2.24 -3.03
C ILE A 254 -23.20 -1.10 -3.86
N LEU A 255 -22.35 -0.16 -4.28
CA LEU A 255 -22.71 0.97 -5.14
C LEU A 255 -23.91 1.78 -4.60
N GLY A 256 -23.95 1.96 -3.28
CA GLY A 256 -25.16 2.40 -2.61
C GLY A 256 -24.88 3.00 -1.24
N SER A 257 -25.54 4.12 -0.94
CA SER A 257 -25.42 4.79 0.35
C SER A 257 -26.75 4.74 1.13
N ALA A 258 -26.67 4.97 2.44
CA ALA A 258 -27.81 5.10 3.34
C ALA A 258 -28.75 3.88 3.36
N ASN A 259 -28.22 2.68 3.12
CA ASN A 259 -29.01 1.46 3.28
C ASN A 259 -29.07 1.05 4.75
N VAL A 260 -30.22 0.53 5.18
CA VAL A 260 -30.40 -0.16 6.46
C VAL A 260 -30.79 -1.60 6.15
N GLY A 261 -29.84 -2.52 6.35
CA GLY A 261 -29.96 -3.91 5.93
C GLY A 261 -28.76 -4.32 5.07
N SER A 262 -28.83 -5.52 4.50
CA SER A 262 -27.68 -6.18 3.89
C SER A 262 -27.92 -6.64 2.45
N GLN A 263 -26.83 -6.80 1.70
CA GLN A 263 -26.86 -7.33 0.33
C GLN A 263 -27.69 -6.50 -0.65
N ASN A 264 -27.75 -5.18 -0.46
CA ASN A 264 -28.43 -4.29 -1.40
C ASN A 264 -27.45 -3.76 -2.46
N LEU A 265 -27.93 -3.65 -3.69
CA LEU A 265 -27.26 -2.96 -4.79
C LEU A 265 -28.07 -1.71 -5.14
N GLY A 266 -27.55 -0.54 -4.76
CA GLY A 266 -28.24 0.75 -4.85
C GLY A 266 -28.47 1.39 -3.48
N SER A 267 -29.12 2.56 -3.45
CA SER A 267 -29.13 3.43 -2.27
C SER A 267 -30.48 3.46 -1.54
N ALA A 268 -30.44 3.87 -0.27
CA ALA A 268 -31.63 4.18 0.55
C ALA A 268 -32.62 3.01 0.70
N ASN A 269 -32.16 1.77 0.62
CA ASN A 269 -33.00 0.60 0.85
C ASN A 269 -33.09 0.31 2.36
N ILE A 270 -34.28 -0.07 2.82
CA ILE A 270 -34.52 -0.61 4.15
C ILE A 270 -34.94 -2.08 3.98
N GLY A 271 -34.09 -3.00 4.38
CA GLY A 271 -34.25 -4.44 4.20
C GLY A 271 -33.10 -5.04 3.39
N ASN A 272 -33.30 -6.25 2.87
CA ASN A 272 -32.21 -7.07 2.34
C ASN A 272 -32.42 -7.45 0.88
N LEU A 273 -31.33 -7.71 0.16
CA LEU A 273 -31.38 -8.30 -1.18
C LEU A 273 -32.17 -7.47 -2.21
N ASN A 274 -32.16 -6.14 -2.08
CA ASN A 274 -32.80 -5.26 -3.06
C ASN A 274 -31.80 -4.85 -4.15
N LEU A 275 -32.24 -4.94 -5.40
CA LEU A 275 -31.55 -4.40 -6.57
C LEU A 275 -32.28 -3.17 -7.07
N GLY A 276 -31.77 -2.00 -6.75
CA GLY A 276 -32.38 -0.71 -7.02
C GLY A 276 -32.33 0.18 -5.79
N SER A 277 -33.13 1.26 -5.78
CA SER A 277 -33.04 2.27 -4.72
C SER A 277 -34.39 2.54 -4.05
N ALA A 278 -34.33 3.02 -2.81
CA ALA A 278 -35.49 3.42 -2.02
C ALA A 278 -36.52 2.30 -1.79
N ASN A 279 -36.11 1.03 -1.80
CA ASN A 279 -37.02 -0.07 -1.49
C ASN A 279 -37.14 -0.28 0.02
N ILE A 280 -38.33 -0.60 0.49
CA ILE A 280 -38.60 -1.05 1.86
C ILE A 280 -39.10 -2.49 1.79
N GLY A 281 -38.33 -3.43 2.33
CA GLY A 281 -38.60 -4.87 2.26
C GLY A 281 -37.44 -5.61 1.62
N ALA A 282 -37.70 -6.80 1.09
CA ALA A 282 -36.67 -7.70 0.62
C ALA A 282 -36.92 -8.25 -0.78
N TYR A 283 -35.84 -8.62 -1.46
CA TYR A 283 -35.88 -9.24 -2.80
C TYR A 283 -36.60 -8.39 -3.86
N ASN A 284 -36.56 -7.06 -3.74
CA ASN A 284 -37.14 -6.20 -4.77
C ASN A 284 -36.13 -5.92 -5.88
N PHE A 285 -36.60 -5.98 -7.12
CA PHE A 285 -35.87 -5.53 -8.31
C PHE A 285 -36.52 -4.26 -8.83
N GLY A 286 -35.75 -3.19 -8.99
CA GLY A 286 -36.25 -1.85 -9.30
C GLY A 286 -36.36 -0.97 -8.06
N SER A 287 -37.11 0.13 -8.13
CA SER A 287 -37.01 1.23 -7.17
C SER A 287 -38.33 1.57 -6.51
N ALA A 288 -38.25 2.14 -5.30
CA ALA A 288 -39.39 2.65 -4.54
C ALA A 288 -40.47 1.59 -4.23
N ASN A 289 -40.13 0.30 -4.23
CA ASN A 289 -41.07 -0.75 -3.85
C ASN A 289 -41.18 -0.86 -2.34
N ILE A 290 -42.39 -1.06 -1.84
CA ILE A 290 -42.67 -1.35 -0.43
C ILE A 290 -43.31 -2.74 -0.34
N GLY A 291 -42.66 -3.65 0.37
CA GLY A 291 -43.00 -5.06 0.43
C GLY A 291 -41.89 -5.93 -0.18
N ASN A 292 -42.20 -7.18 -0.51
CA ASN A 292 -41.19 -8.16 -0.90
C ASN A 292 -41.44 -8.74 -2.29
N TYR A 293 -40.37 -9.18 -2.94
CA TYR A 293 -40.43 -9.86 -4.24
C TYR A 293 -41.09 -9.06 -5.37
N ASN A 294 -41.07 -7.72 -5.29
CA ASN A 294 -41.61 -6.90 -6.38
C ASN A 294 -40.54 -6.67 -7.46
N ALA A 295 -40.96 -6.71 -8.72
CA ALA A 295 -40.14 -6.39 -9.88
C ALA A 295 -40.72 -5.18 -10.61
N GLY A 296 -40.07 -4.02 -10.48
CA GLY A 296 -40.40 -2.79 -11.18
C GLY A 296 -40.38 -1.58 -10.25
N VAL A 297 -41.28 -0.62 -10.44
CA VAL A 297 -41.18 0.70 -9.78
C VAL A 297 -42.44 1.04 -8.99
N GLY A 298 -42.27 1.39 -7.71
CA GLY A 298 -43.34 1.96 -6.91
C GLY A 298 -44.44 0.98 -6.53
N ASN A 299 -44.16 -0.32 -6.50
CA ASN A 299 -45.17 -1.31 -6.11
C ASN A 299 -45.30 -1.38 -4.59
N LEU A 300 -46.52 -1.51 -4.09
CA LEU A 300 -46.83 -1.73 -2.68
C LEU A 300 -47.51 -3.10 -2.51
N GLY A 301 -46.83 -4.03 -1.85
CA GLY A 301 -47.31 -5.39 -1.56
C GLY A 301 -46.30 -6.46 -1.96
N LEU A 302 -46.77 -7.66 -2.32
CA LEU A 302 -45.93 -8.81 -2.60
C LEU A 302 -46.03 -9.29 -4.05
N TYR A 303 -44.92 -9.75 -4.62
CA TYR A 303 -44.90 -10.43 -5.92
C TYR A 303 -45.52 -9.63 -7.08
N ASN A 304 -45.49 -8.29 -7.01
CA ASN A 304 -45.97 -7.47 -8.13
C ASN A 304 -44.90 -7.33 -9.20
N ILE A 305 -45.31 -7.41 -10.46
CA ILE A 305 -44.46 -7.16 -11.63
C ILE A 305 -45.02 -5.96 -12.37
N GLY A 306 -44.20 -4.94 -12.58
CA GLY A 306 -44.56 -3.71 -13.29
C GLY A 306 -44.50 -2.49 -12.40
N ARG A 307 -45.44 -1.55 -12.54
CA ARG A 307 -45.32 -0.22 -11.94
C ARG A 307 -46.56 0.18 -11.17
N ALA A 308 -46.34 0.81 -10.01
CA ALA A 308 -47.39 1.41 -9.18
C ALA A 308 -48.53 0.45 -8.81
N ASN A 309 -48.27 -0.86 -8.76
CA ASN A 309 -49.29 -1.81 -8.34
C ASN A 309 -49.45 -1.78 -6.81
N LEU A 310 -50.69 -1.85 -6.35
CA LEU A 310 -51.10 -1.92 -4.96
C LEU A 310 -51.76 -3.27 -4.69
N GLY A 311 -51.28 -4.00 -3.69
CA GLY A 311 -51.75 -5.34 -3.34
C GLY A 311 -50.77 -6.41 -3.82
N ASN A 312 -51.22 -7.64 -4.08
CA ASN A 312 -50.31 -8.77 -4.31
C ASN A 312 -50.50 -9.44 -5.67
N TYR A 313 -49.43 -10.01 -6.21
CA TYR A 313 -49.46 -10.81 -7.44
C TYR A 313 -50.02 -10.07 -8.66
N ASN A 314 -49.94 -8.74 -8.70
CA ASN A 314 -50.39 -7.97 -9.85
C ASN A 314 -49.29 -7.90 -10.92
N ILE A 315 -49.68 -8.03 -12.18
CA ILE A 315 -48.80 -7.88 -13.34
C ILE A 315 -49.30 -6.73 -14.21
N GLY A 316 -48.53 -5.65 -14.31
CA GLY A 316 -48.86 -4.52 -15.17
C GLY A 316 -48.69 -3.17 -14.48
N PHE A 317 -49.61 -2.23 -14.76
CA PHE A 317 -49.48 -0.84 -14.32
C PHE A 317 -50.69 -0.38 -13.52
N ALA A 318 -50.44 0.21 -12.35
CA ALA A 318 -51.45 0.84 -11.50
C ALA A 318 -52.64 -0.04 -11.13
N ASN A 319 -52.45 -1.37 -11.04
CA ASN A 319 -53.50 -2.26 -10.56
C ASN A 319 -53.63 -2.15 -9.03
N ALA A 320 -54.85 -2.20 -8.52
CA ALA A 320 -55.16 -2.20 -7.09
C ALA A 320 -55.95 -3.46 -6.72
N GLY A 321 -55.47 -4.20 -5.72
CA GLY A 321 -56.04 -5.49 -5.29
C GLY A 321 -55.11 -6.65 -5.60
N ASN A 322 -55.62 -7.85 -5.91
CA ASN A 322 -54.78 -9.04 -6.03
C ASN A 322 -54.94 -9.75 -7.37
N PHE A 323 -53.88 -10.41 -7.86
CA PHE A 323 -53.94 -11.26 -9.06
C PHE A 323 -54.43 -10.56 -10.34
N ASN A 324 -54.35 -9.22 -10.42
CA ASN A 324 -54.78 -8.50 -11.62
C ASN A 324 -53.67 -8.48 -12.67
N GLN A 325 -54.04 -8.64 -13.94
CA GLN A 325 -53.15 -8.53 -15.09
C GLN A 325 -53.63 -7.43 -16.04
N GLY A 326 -52.85 -6.35 -16.17
CA GLY A 326 -53.12 -5.27 -17.13
C GLY A 326 -52.96 -3.87 -16.56
N LEU A 327 -53.87 -2.96 -16.92
CA LEU A 327 -53.76 -1.54 -16.60
C LEU A 327 -54.95 -1.08 -15.76
N ALA A 328 -54.65 -0.47 -14.61
CA ALA A 328 -55.63 0.23 -13.78
C ALA A 328 -56.85 -0.62 -13.36
N ASN A 329 -56.66 -1.93 -13.18
CA ASN A 329 -57.72 -2.80 -12.66
C ASN A 329 -57.85 -2.62 -11.15
N ALA A 330 -59.08 -2.70 -10.61
CA ALA A 330 -59.37 -2.59 -9.19
C ALA A 330 -60.21 -3.78 -8.70
N GLY A 331 -59.65 -4.62 -7.84
CA GLY A 331 -60.31 -5.83 -7.32
C GLY A 331 -59.41 -7.04 -7.44
N SER A 332 -59.97 -8.22 -7.68
CA SER A 332 -59.19 -9.46 -7.80
C SER A 332 -59.36 -10.11 -9.17
N ASP A 333 -58.36 -10.86 -9.62
CA ASP A 333 -58.46 -11.76 -10.79
C ASP A 333 -58.86 -11.08 -12.12
N ASN A 334 -58.73 -9.76 -12.22
CA ASN A 334 -59.09 -9.03 -13.42
C ASN A 334 -57.99 -9.11 -14.48
N ILE A 335 -58.37 -9.37 -15.73
CA ILE A 335 -57.47 -9.31 -16.89
C ILE A 335 -57.97 -8.25 -17.86
N GLY A 336 -57.19 -7.19 -18.10
CA GLY A 336 -57.53 -6.13 -19.05
C GLY A 336 -57.28 -4.71 -18.55
N PHE A 337 -58.20 -3.81 -18.87
CA PHE A 337 -58.05 -2.36 -18.69
C PHE A 337 -59.22 -1.78 -17.91
N GLY A 338 -58.95 -1.20 -16.74
CA GLY A 338 -59.97 -0.48 -15.95
C GLY A 338 -61.10 -1.36 -15.42
N ASN A 339 -60.88 -2.68 -15.30
CA ASN A 339 -61.89 -3.58 -14.77
C ASN A 339 -62.05 -3.36 -13.27
N THR A 340 -63.27 -3.59 -12.77
CA THR A 340 -63.56 -3.57 -11.33
C THR A 340 -64.29 -4.83 -10.91
N GLY A 341 -63.93 -5.41 -9.76
CA GLY A 341 -64.60 -6.59 -9.21
C GLY A 341 -63.70 -7.81 -9.09
N ASN A 342 -64.32 -9.00 -9.06
CA ASN A 342 -63.66 -10.31 -9.02
C ASN A 342 -64.05 -11.12 -10.26
#